data_AF-A0A2W4N1L1-F1
#
_entry.id   AF-A0A2W4N1L1-F1
#
_cell.length_a   1.000
_cell.length_b   1.000
_cell.length_c   1.000
_cell.angle_alpha   90.00
_cell.angle_beta   90.00
_cell.angle_gamma   90.00
#
_symmetry.space_group_name_H-M   'P 1'
#
loop_
_entity.id
_entity.type
_entity.pdbx_description
1 polymer ?
#
loop_
_entity_poly.entity_id
_entity_poly.type
_entity_poly.pdbx_seq_one_letter_code
_entity_poly.pdbx_strand_id
1 'polypeptide(L)'
;MPPGYRVETRPATGLLLTGGITLAAGYLVGLGVAQNHRFAGSMGWMAVPLVGPWGAIGGRTFQCEITGTKVSSIDDFDDVRTAEQAEACVRRAQREATTVAALAVDGMLQAIGAVVFVAGLASSTKELVWTGATGLRISARPRSGGFDLGVTGEF
;
A
#
# COMPACT_ATOMS: atom_id res chain seq x y z
N MET A 1 -37.26 5.68 -21.69
CA MET A 1 -37.18 5.93 -20.24
C MET A 1 -38.59 5.91 -19.70
N PRO A 2 -38.87 5.25 -18.56
CA PRO A 2 -40.18 5.31 -17.94
C PRO A 2 -40.53 6.78 -17.58
N PRO A 3 -41.79 7.21 -17.72
CA PRO A 3 -42.21 8.56 -17.34
C PRO A 3 -41.86 8.85 -15.87
N GLY A 4 -41.31 10.03 -15.58
CA GLY A 4 -40.92 10.40 -14.21
C GLY A 4 -39.54 9.93 -13.75
N TYR A 5 -38.69 9.41 -14.65
CA TYR A 5 -37.27 9.14 -14.36
C TYR A 5 -36.35 10.01 -15.23
N ARG A 6 -35.26 10.52 -14.63
CA ARG A 6 -34.14 11.13 -15.36
C ARG A 6 -32.90 10.24 -15.24
N VAL A 7 -32.10 10.19 -16.31
CA VAL A 7 -30.79 9.53 -16.26
C VAL A 7 -29.80 10.47 -15.60
N GLU A 8 -29.24 10.05 -14.48
CA GLU A 8 -28.09 10.69 -13.87
C GLU A 8 -26.84 9.84 -14.08
N THR A 9 -25.72 10.50 -14.36
CA THR A 9 -24.42 9.84 -14.41
C THR A 9 -23.80 10.00 -13.03
N ARG A 10 -23.57 8.89 -12.33
CA ARG A 10 -22.94 8.89 -11.02
C ARG A 10 -21.57 8.21 -11.09
N PRO A 11 -20.56 8.73 -10.40
CA PRO A 11 -19.29 8.04 -10.27
C PRO A 11 -19.50 6.72 -9.52
N ALA A 12 -18.65 5.74 -9.77
CA ALA A 12 -18.65 4.47 -9.05
C ALA A 12 -18.11 4.66 -7.61
N THR A 13 -18.90 5.34 -6.77
CA THR A 13 -18.54 5.78 -5.42
C THR A 13 -18.04 4.63 -4.55
N GLY A 14 -18.60 3.42 -4.70
CA GLY A 14 -18.15 2.23 -3.97
C GLY A 14 -16.71 1.84 -4.30
N LEU A 15 -16.29 1.92 -5.57
CA LEU A 15 -14.92 1.63 -6.00
C LEU A 15 -13.95 2.72 -5.52
N LEU A 16 -14.38 3.99 -5.59
CA LEU A 16 -13.59 5.12 -5.09
C LEU A 16 -13.30 4.99 -3.59
N LEU A 17 -14.33 4.74 -2.78
CA LEU A 17 -14.19 4.58 -1.34
C LEU A 17 -13.34 3.35 -1.00
N THR A 18 -13.64 2.20 -1.59
CA THR A 18 -12.94 0.95 -1.26
C THR A 18 -11.47 1.03 -1.69
N GLY A 19 -11.20 1.48 -2.91
CA GLY A 19 -9.84 1.65 -3.42
C GLY A 19 -9.05 2.68 -2.61
N GLY A 20 -9.66 3.83 -2.31
CA GLY A 20 -9.05 4.88 -1.52
C GLY A 20 -8.70 4.44 -0.09
N ILE A 21 -9.64 3.77 0.60
CA ILE A 21 -9.40 3.24 1.96
C ILE A 21 -8.29 2.18 1.93
N THR A 22 -8.33 1.26 0.98
CA THR A 22 -7.32 0.19 0.87
C THR A 22 -5.92 0.77 0.62
N LEU A 23 -5.82 1.73 -0.30
CA LEU A 23 -4.56 2.42 -0.59
C LEU A 23 -4.03 3.18 0.62
N ALA A 24 -4.89 3.95 1.30
CA ALA A 24 -4.52 4.71 2.47
C ALA A 24 -4.09 3.82 3.65
N ALA A 25 -4.82 2.72 3.89
CA ALA A 25 -4.50 1.77 4.95
C ALA A 25 -3.14 1.11 4.71
N GLY A 26 -2.87 0.63 3.49
CA GLY A 26 -1.56 0.06 3.14
C GLY A 26 -0.43 1.07 3.35
N TYR A 27 -0.58 2.28 2.81
CA TYR A 27 0.43 3.33 2.96
C TYR A 27 0.71 3.70 4.43
N LEU A 28 -0.33 3.84 5.26
CA LEU A 28 -0.15 4.15 6.68
C LEU A 28 0.56 3.04 7.44
N VAL A 29 0.28 1.77 7.12
CA VAL A 29 1.02 0.63 7.71
C VAL A 29 2.49 0.70 7.30
N GLY A 30 2.78 0.90 6.02
CA GLY A 30 4.14 1.07 5.52
C GLY A 30 4.89 2.23 6.18
N LEU A 31 4.19 3.37 6.36
CA LEU A 31 4.74 4.56 7.00
C LEU A 31 5.03 4.32 8.50
N GLY A 32 4.14 3.61 9.20
CA GLY A 32 4.32 3.25 10.60
C GLY A 32 5.55 2.36 10.83
N VAL A 33 5.78 1.38 9.94
CA VAL A 33 6.99 0.55 9.96
C VAL A 33 8.23 1.41 9.72
N ALA A 34 8.22 2.30 8.73
CA ALA A 34 9.35 3.18 8.42
C ALA A 34 9.67 4.15 9.58
N GLN A 35 8.64 4.68 10.25
CA GLN A 35 8.78 5.56 11.41
C GLN A 35 9.44 4.84 12.58
N ASN A 36 9.10 3.58 12.84
CA ASN A 36 9.74 2.77 13.88
C ASN A 36 11.25 2.58 13.64
N HIS A 37 11.67 2.62 12.38
CA HIS A 37 13.07 2.56 11.97
C HIS A 37 13.69 3.93 11.68
N ARG A 38 13.04 5.03 12.09
CA ARG A 38 13.47 6.43 11.90
C ARG A 38 13.86 6.78 10.45
N PHE A 39 13.27 6.11 9.47
CA PHE A 39 13.62 6.25 8.05
C PHE A 39 15.11 6.03 7.74
N ALA A 40 15.83 5.28 8.58
CA ALA A 40 17.25 5.02 8.35
C ALA A 40 17.47 4.11 7.13
N GLY A 41 18.49 4.44 6.32
CA GLY A 41 18.87 3.65 5.14
C GLY A 41 17.81 3.66 4.04
N SER A 42 17.52 2.49 3.47
CA SER A 42 16.58 2.33 2.35
C SER A 42 15.10 2.55 2.72
N MET A 43 14.76 2.75 4.00
CA MET A 43 13.39 2.98 4.44
C MET A 43 12.86 4.39 4.13
N GLY A 44 13.72 5.33 3.73
CA GLY A 44 13.28 6.65 3.25
C GLY A 44 12.36 6.57 2.01
N TRP A 45 12.47 5.51 1.23
CA TRP A 45 11.58 5.26 0.09
C TRP A 45 10.12 5.08 0.49
N MET A 46 9.84 4.57 1.70
CA MET A 46 8.47 4.34 2.20
C MET A 46 7.63 5.62 2.35
N ALA A 47 8.25 6.80 2.27
CA ALA A 47 7.53 8.08 2.24
C ALA A 47 6.73 8.25 0.94
N VAL A 48 7.09 7.57 -0.15
CA VAL A 48 6.39 7.67 -1.43
C VAL A 48 5.41 6.49 -1.56
N PRO A 49 4.09 6.73 -1.66
CA PRO A 49 3.13 5.65 -1.87
C PRO A 49 3.40 4.94 -3.20
N LEU A 50 3.03 3.66 -3.30
CA LEU A 50 3.20 2.76 -4.45
C LEU A 50 4.65 2.43 -4.82
N VAL A 51 5.56 3.41 -4.85
CA VAL A 51 6.97 3.22 -5.23
C VAL A 51 7.82 2.86 -4.02
N GLY A 52 7.43 3.30 -2.83
CA GLY A 52 8.18 3.13 -1.60
C GLY A 52 8.52 1.68 -1.24
N PRO A 53 7.56 0.75 -1.26
CA PRO A 53 7.84 -0.65 -1.00
C PRO A 53 8.88 -1.25 -1.96
N TRP A 54 8.82 -0.93 -3.25
CA TRP A 54 9.77 -1.41 -4.25
C TRP A 54 11.15 -0.77 -4.09
N GLY A 55 11.21 0.53 -3.81
CA GLY A 55 12.45 1.24 -3.53
C GLY A 55 13.14 0.74 -2.26
N ALA A 56 12.35 0.44 -1.22
CA ALA A 56 12.84 -0.14 0.02
C ALA A 56 13.38 -1.56 -0.16
N ILE A 57 12.77 -2.36 -1.03
CA ILE A 57 13.28 -3.69 -1.41
C ILE A 57 14.57 -3.56 -2.23
N GLY A 58 14.58 -2.71 -3.26
CA GLY A 58 15.74 -2.55 -4.16
C GLY A 58 16.98 -1.94 -3.48
N GLY A 59 16.80 -1.15 -2.42
CA GLY A 59 17.89 -0.57 -1.65
C GLY A 59 18.51 -1.49 -0.59
N ARG A 60 18.05 -2.75 -0.45
CA ARG A 60 18.59 -3.70 0.53
C ARG A 60 19.71 -4.55 -0.08
N THR A 61 20.84 -4.63 0.61
CA THR A 61 21.97 -5.49 0.23
C THR A 61 22.08 -6.67 1.20
N PHE A 62 21.88 -7.88 0.71
CA PHE A 62 22.07 -9.10 1.49
C PHE A 62 23.57 -9.40 1.59
N GLN A 63 24.22 -8.88 2.62
CA GLN A 63 25.61 -9.22 2.93
C GLN A 63 25.64 -10.26 4.07
N CYS A 64 25.47 -11.54 3.71
CA CYS A 64 26.05 -12.61 4.51
C CYS A 64 27.42 -12.94 3.89
N GLU A 65 28.38 -12.05 4.11
CA GLU A 65 29.76 -12.36 3.80
C GLU A 65 30.34 -13.10 5.01
N ILE A 66 30.44 -14.43 4.90
CA ILE A 66 31.25 -15.22 5.84
C ILE A 66 32.71 -14.98 5.43
N THR A 67 33.24 -13.79 5.70
CA THR A 67 34.65 -13.46 5.48
C THR A 67 35.46 -14.25 6.51
N GLY A 68 35.83 -15.49 6.18
CA GLY A 68 36.56 -16.33 7.13
C GLY A 68 36.95 -17.74 6.73
N THR A 69 36.49 -18.32 5.61
CA THR A 69 36.83 -19.72 5.28
C THR A 69 37.52 -19.86 3.93
N LYS A 70 38.80 -19.43 3.89
CA LYS A 70 39.78 -20.24 3.16
C LYS A 70 40.01 -21.49 4.01
N VAL A 71 39.26 -22.56 3.73
CA VAL A 71 39.53 -23.89 4.30
C VAL A 71 40.78 -24.43 3.59
N SER A 72 41.95 -23.98 4.01
CA SER A 72 43.19 -24.72 3.81
C SER A 72 43.35 -25.63 5.03
N SER A 73 43.41 -26.93 4.77
CA SER A 73 43.57 -28.07 5.69
C SER A 73 42.36 -28.47 6.55
N ILE A 74 41.99 -29.74 6.36
CA ILE A 74 40.99 -30.54 7.08
C ILE A 74 41.69 -31.08 8.33
N ASP A 75 42.07 -30.22 9.29
CA ASP A 75 42.74 -30.67 10.51
C ASP A 75 42.54 -29.64 11.64
N ASP A 76 41.29 -29.33 12.01
CA ASP A 76 40.95 -29.11 13.43
C ASP A 76 39.43 -29.00 13.60
N PHE A 77 38.89 -29.87 14.43
CA PHE A 77 37.48 -29.95 14.80
C PHE A 77 37.26 -29.11 16.06
N ASP A 78 37.08 -27.80 15.92
CA ASP A 78 36.63 -26.91 17.00
C ASP A 78 35.60 -25.89 16.47
N ASP A 79 34.52 -26.43 15.90
CA ASP A 79 33.58 -25.73 15.01
C ASP A 79 32.35 -25.13 15.74
N VAL A 80 32.50 -24.72 17.01
CA VAL A 80 31.42 -24.08 17.79
C VAL A 80 31.23 -22.61 17.38
N ARG A 81 32.31 -21.90 17.00
CA ARG A 81 32.24 -20.49 16.56
C ARG A 81 31.61 -20.32 15.18
N THR A 82 31.79 -21.30 14.29
CA THR A 82 31.28 -21.25 12.91
C THR A 82 29.80 -21.62 12.86
N ALA A 83 29.36 -22.57 13.71
CA ALA A 83 27.93 -22.87 13.88
C ALA A 83 27.14 -21.66 14.44
N GLU A 84 27.67 -20.96 15.45
CA GLU A 84 27.02 -19.77 16.03
C GLU A 84 26.96 -18.60 15.03
N GLN A 85 28.03 -18.39 14.25
CA GLN A 85 28.05 -17.37 13.17
C GLN A 85 27.11 -17.72 12.02
N ALA A 86 27.03 -19.00 11.63
CA ALA A 86 26.10 -19.47 10.63
C ALA A 86 24.65 -19.28 11.09
N GLU A 87 24.31 -19.63 12.34
CA GLU A 87 22.99 -19.37 12.91
C GLU A 87 22.63 -17.89 12.96
N ALA A 88 23.58 -17.02 13.33
CA ALA A 88 23.38 -15.58 13.35
C ALA A 88 23.13 -15.02 11.95
N CYS A 89 23.85 -15.50 10.93
CA CYS A 89 23.60 -15.15 9.53
C CYS A 89 22.20 -15.63 9.08
N VAL A 90 21.84 -16.89 9.34
CA VAL A 90 20.52 -17.45 8.98
C VAL A 90 19.40 -16.65 9.63
N ARG A 91 19.51 -16.30 10.92
CA ARG A 91 18.50 -15.47 11.61
C ARG A 91 18.38 -14.07 11.01
N ARG A 92 19.47 -13.45 10.56
CA ARG A 92 19.44 -12.15 9.88
C ARG A 92 18.79 -12.25 8.50
N ALA A 93 19.21 -13.24 7.70
CA ALA A 93 18.64 -13.51 6.40
C ALA A 93 17.13 -13.77 6.49
N GLN A 94 16.68 -14.54 7.49
CA GLN A 94 15.27 -14.81 7.71
C GLN A 94 14.48 -13.57 8.10
N ARG A 95 14.99 -12.74 9.03
CA ARG A 95 14.33 -11.46 9.40
C ARG A 95 14.26 -10.49 8.21
N GLU A 96 15.28 -10.49 7.37
CA GLU A 96 15.29 -9.64 6.19
C GLU A 96 14.32 -10.15 5.13
N ALA A 97 14.29 -11.46 4.89
CA ALA A 97 13.32 -12.09 4.00
C ALA A 97 11.87 -11.85 4.45
N THR A 98 11.57 -11.95 5.75
CA THR A 98 10.24 -11.64 6.27
C THR A 98 9.90 -10.17 6.10
N THR A 99 10.87 -9.27 6.25
CA THR A 99 10.67 -7.83 6.01
C THR A 99 10.40 -7.55 4.54
N VAL A 100 11.16 -8.16 3.62
CA VAL A 100 10.96 -8.03 2.17
C VAL A 100 9.60 -8.59 1.76
N ALA A 101 9.20 -9.74 2.31
CA ALA A 101 7.88 -10.31 2.06
C ALA A 101 6.76 -9.38 2.54
N ALA A 102 6.90 -8.79 3.75
CA ALA A 102 5.93 -7.83 4.26
C ALA A 102 5.84 -6.58 3.38
N LEU A 103 6.98 -6.04 2.93
CA LEU A 103 7.03 -4.91 2.00
C LEU A 103 6.39 -5.25 0.64
N ALA A 104 6.62 -6.45 0.12
CA ALA A 104 6.02 -6.89 -1.14
C ALA A 104 4.49 -7.01 -1.02
N VAL A 105 3.99 -7.56 0.09
CA VAL A 105 2.55 -7.64 0.37
C VAL A 105 1.94 -6.25 0.50
N ASP A 106 2.59 -5.34 1.23
CA ASP A 106 2.16 -3.94 1.34
C ASP A 106 2.10 -3.25 -0.04
N GLY A 107 3.16 -3.39 -0.84
CA GLY A 107 3.21 -2.88 -2.21
C GLY A 107 2.08 -3.42 -3.10
N MET A 108 1.74 -4.72 -2.98
CA MET A 108 0.59 -5.29 -3.69
C MET A 108 -0.73 -4.70 -3.22
N LEU A 109 -0.96 -4.56 -1.92
CA LEU A 109 -2.19 -3.98 -1.37
C LEU A 109 -2.38 -2.53 -1.84
N GLN A 110 -1.30 -1.74 -1.82
CA GLN A 110 -1.33 -0.38 -2.34
C GLN A 110 -1.62 -0.38 -3.85
N ALA A 111 -0.98 -1.24 -4.64
CA ALA A 111 -1.24 -1.33 -6.07
C ALA A 111 -2.69 -1.72 -6.39
N ILE A 112 -3.24 -2.71 -5.67
CA ILE A 112 -4.65 -3.11 -5.80
C ILE A 112 -5.57 -1.93 -5.45
N GLY A 113 -5.33 -1.27 -4.31
CA GLY A 113 -6.10 -0.10 -3.89
C GLY A 113 -6.08 1.03 -4.93
N ALA A 114 -4.90 1.34 -5.48
CA ALA A 114 -4.73 2.34 -6.52
C ALA A 114 -5.46 1.96 -7.81
N VAL A 115 -5.35 0.71 -8.27
CA VAL A 115 -6.06 0.24 -9.47
C VAL A 115 -7.58 0.33 -9.27
N VAL A 116 -8.10 -0.11 -8.13
CA VAL A 116 -9.53 -0.03 -7.81
C VAL A 116 -10.00 1.44 -7.73
N PHE A 117 -9.18 2.32 -7.13
CA PHE A 117 -9.47 3.74 -7.04
C PHE A 117 -9.52 4.40 -8.42
N VAL A 118 -8.52 4.14 -9.27
CA VAL A 118 -8.47 4.65 -10.65
C VAL A 118 -9.62 4.09 -11.48
N ALA A 119 -9.95 2.81 -11.34
CA ALA A 119 -11.11 2.20 -11.98
C ALA A 119 -12.41 2.87 -11.51
N GLY A 120 -12.52 3.24 -10.23
CA GLY A 120 -13.63 4.02 -9.70
C GLY A 120 -13.72 5.44 -10.27
N LEU A 121 -12.58 6.08 -10.56
CA LEU A 121 -12.52 7.41 -11.20
C LEU A 121 -12.91 7.34 -12.68
N ALA A 122 -12.48 6.29 -13.37
CA ALA A 122 -12.76 6.08 -14.78
C ALA A 122 -14.17 5.51 -15.04
N SER A 123 -14.80 4.91 -14.02
CA SER A 123 -16.12 4.29 -14.14
C SER A 123 -17.23 5.23 -13.70
N SER A 124 -18.23 5.38 -14.57
CA SER A 124 -19.47 6.09 -14.27
C SER A 124 -20.65 5.21 -14.63
N THR A 125 -21.62 5.12 -13.73
CA THR A 125 -22.85 4.35 -13.93
C THR A 125 -23.99 5.29 -14.26
N LYS A 126 -24.79 4.93 -15.26
CA LYS A 126 -26.04 5.62 -15.57
C LYS A 126 -27.15 5.02 -14.71
N GLU A 127 -27.64 5.79 -13.75
CA GLU A 127 -28.76 5.38 -12.90
C GLU A 127 -30.03 6.13 -13.31
N LEU A 128 -31.16 5.42 -13.32
CA LEU A 128 -32.48 6.02 -13.47
C LEU A 128 -32.94 6.51 -12.11
N VAL A 129 -33.02 7.82 -11.94
CA VAL A 129 -33.47 8.46 -10.70
C VAL A 129 -34.89 8.97 -10.90
N TRP A 130 -35.79 8.58 -10.00
CA TRP A 130 -37.16 9.09 -9.97
C TRP A 130 -37.16 10.60 -9.69
N THR A 131 -37.77 11.38 -10.58
CA THR A 131 -37.89 12.85 -10.44
C THR A 131 -39.03 13.29 -9.51
N GLY A 132 -39.87 12.37 -9.03
CA GLY A 132 -41.06 12.71 -8.23
C GLY A 132 -40.87 12.69 -6.71
N ALA A 133 -39.63 12.65 -6.19
CA ALA A 133 -39.37 12.72 -4.75
C ALA A 133 -38.66 14.03 -4.42
N THR A 134 -39.32 14.89 -3.65
CA THR A 134 -38.70 15.94 -2.82
C THR A 134 -37.58 15.30 -1.99
N GLY A 135 -36.36 15.41 -2.49
CA GLY A 135 -35.22 14.65 -1.98
C GLY A 135 -34.11 15.59 -1.55
N LEU A 136 -33.92 15.71 -0.24
CA LEU A 136 -32.76 16.38 0.33
C LEU A 136 -31.50 15.58 -0.06
N ARG A 137 -30.63 16.16 -0.88
CA ARG A 137 -29.38 15.51 -1.30
C ARG A 137 -28.19 16.17 -0.63
N ILE A 138 -27.44 15.38 0.12
CA ILE A 138 -26.13 15.75 0.64
C ILE A 138 -25.10 15.27 -0.38
N SER A 139 -24.29 16.17 -0.92
CA SER A 139 -23.22 15.85 -1.86
C SER A 139 -21.90 16.41 -1.36
N ALA A 140 -20.85 15.60 -1.38
CA ALA A 140 -19.48 16.05 -1.18
C ALA A 140 -18.84 16.26 -2.55
N ARG A 141 -18.38 17.48 -2.85
CA ARG A 141 -17.67 17.80 -4.10
C ARG A 141 -16.22 18.16 -3.78
N PRO A 142 -15.23 17.56 -4.47
CA PRO A 142 -13.84 17.99 -4.34
C PRO A 142 -13.65 19.37 -4.98
N ARG A 143 -12.98 20.29 -4.27
CA ARG A 143 -12.53 21.60 -4.77
C ARG A 143 -11.03 21.72 -4.50
N SER A 144 -10.27 22.48 -5.30
CA SER A 144 -8.81 22.58 -5.14
C SER A 144 -8.44 23.03 -3.71
N GLY A 145 -7.97 22.10 -2.89
CA GLY A 145 -7.61 22.33 -1.47
C GLY A 145 -8.57 21.75 -0.42
N GLY A 146 -9.65 21.05 -0.78
CA GLY A 146 -10.53 20.42 0.22
C GLY A 146 -11.80 19.75 -0.35
N PHE A 147 -12.72 19.38 0.56
CA PHE A 147 -14.03 18.86 0.23
C PHE A 147 -15.10 19.87 0.64
N ASP A 148 -16.04 20.15 -0.26
CA ASP A 148 -17.21 20.98 0.02
C ASP A 148 -18.42 20.08 0.26
N LEU A 149 -19.18 20.32 1.33
CA LEU A 149 -20.40 19.59 1.66
C LEU A 149 -21.60 20.46 1.30
N GLY A 150 -22.22 20.16 0.17
CA GLY A 150 -23.41 20.85 -0.32
C GLY A 150 -24.68 20.06 -0.01
N VAL A 151 -25.67 20.72 0.60
CA VAL A 151 -27.05 20.23 0.65
C VAL A 151 -27.83 20.93 -0.45
N THR A 152 -28.34 20.17 -1.41
CA THR A 152 -29.21 20.68 -2.46
C THR A 152 -30.57 20.00 -2.34
N GLY A 153 -31.64 20.80 -2.30
CA GLY A 153 -33.02 20.34 -2.33
C GLY A 153 -33.83 21.24 -3.25
N GLU A 154 -34.81 20.67 -3.95
CA GLU A 154 -35.89 21.41 -4.60
C GLU A 154 -37.10 21.37 -3.64
N PHE A 155 -37.57 22.55 -3.24
CA PHE A 155 -38.78 22.74 -2.42
C PHE A 155 -39.97 23.00 -3.34
#